data_AF-A0A7S3GF78-F1
#
_entry.id   AF-A0A7S3GF78-F1
#
_cell.length_a   1.000
_cell.length_b   1.000
_cell.length_c   1.000
_cell.angle_alpha   90.00
_cell.angle_beta   90.00
_cell.angle_gamma   90.00
#
_symmetry.space_group_name_H-M   'P 1'
#
loop_
_entity.id
_entity.type
_entity.pdbx_description
1 polymer ?
#
loop_
_entity_poly.entity_id
_entity_poly.type
_entity_poly.pdbx_seq_one_letter_code
_entity_poly.pdbx_strand_id
1 'polypeptide(L)'
;MAMADQEPLSSILEDKERVKALVGKRVKRGPTWKWGDQDHGGEGTISNTGEWGEDGTHGTHKIEVTWAHGNKNAYRMGGSRNYRDLVIIDDIGLDDEMEKMLASALSEGGEEVQKLVGYKVKRGPTWATGDEDGRGEGTITAVQKRWLSSNHTFNVTWDIGGDFSYRMGGKRNFRDLLLIHPLEVKKADEKKAQHLAAIVSKGGDELKTLVGKKVKKGPSWIWGDQDKGHGTIISTDKKWGGSNGASMFVVRWIDGST
;
A
#
# COMPACT_ATOMS: atom_id res chain seq x y z
N MET A 1 -24.51 -8.74 5.26
CA MET A 1 -24.06 -9.19 3.93
C MET A 1 -24.62 -8.20 2.94
N ALA A 2 -23.83 -7.19 2.60
CA ALA A 2 -24.00 -6.29 1.47
C ALA A 2 -22.58 -5.76 1.20
N MET A 3 -22.06 -6.07 0.02
CA MET A 3 -20.78 -5.56 -0.47
C MET A 3 -20.90 -4.03 -0.51
N ALA A 4 -19.92 -3.29 0.02
CA ALA A 4 -19.88 -1.85 -0.20
C ALA A 4 -19.73 -1.61 -1.71
N ASP A 5 -20.74 -0.98 -2.29
CA ASP A 5 -20.79 -0.65 -3.71
C ASP A 5 -19.65 0.32 -4.03
N GLN A 6 -18.60 -0.20 -4.66
CA GLN A 6 -17.66 0.60 -5.45
C GLN A 6 -18.49 1.44 -6.42
N GLU A 7 -18.33 2.78 -6.43
CA GLU A 7 -19.03 3.60 -7.41
C GLU A 7 -18.67 3.08 -8.82
N PRO A 8 -19.67 2.74 -9.64
CA PRO A 8 -19.38 2.14 -10.93
C PRO A 8 -18.67 3.17 -11.80
N LEU A 9 -17.66 2.72 -12.52
CA LEU A 9 -16.87 3.53 -13.45
C LEU A 9 -17.75 4.35 -14.45
N SER A 10 -19.01 3.95 -14.63
CA SER A 10 -20.03 4.70 -15.36
C SER A 10 -20.33 6.09 -14.77
N SER A 11 -20.36 6.25 -13.44
CA SER A 11 -20.59 7.52 -12.74
C SER A 11 -19.49 8.55 -13.03
N ILE A 12 -18.22 8.08 -13.10
CA ILE A 12 -17.07 8.93 -13.43
C ILE A 12 -17.13 9.42 -14.88
N LEU A 13 -17.63 8.57 -15.79
CA LEU A 13 -17.69 8.85 -17.22
C LEU A 13 -18.88 9.75 -17.61
N GLU A 14 -19.76 10.11 -16.68
CA GLU A 14 -20.87 11.03 -16.93
C GLU A 14 -20.46 12.51 -16.74
N ASP A 15 -19.40 12.78 -15.98
CA ASP A 15 -18.90 14.12 -15.67
C ASP A 15 -17.57 14.42 -16.39
N LYS A 16 -17.58 15.39 -17.30
CA LYS A 16 -16.41 15.80 -18.09
C LYS A 16 -15.23 16.29 -17.24
N GLU A 17 -15.49 16.94 -16.12
CA GLU A 17 -14.44 17.40 -15.21
C GLU A 17 -13.82 16.23 -14.44
N ARG A 18 -14.61 15.20 -14.10
CA ARG A 18 -14.09 13.95 -13.51
C ARG A 18 -13.29 13.12 -14.51
N VAL A 19 -13.66 13.13 -15.79
CA VAL A 19 -12.85 12.48 -16.84
C VAL A 19 -11.50 13.17 -17.01
N LYS A 20 -11.42 14.51 -16.94
CA LYS A 20 -10.13 15.23 -16.94
C LYS A 20 -9.24 14.86 -15.76
N ALA A 21 -9.82 14.58 -14.60
CA ALA A 21 -9.09 14.13 -13.41
C ALA A 21 -8.43 12.74 -13.58
N LEU A 22 -8.69 12.04 -14.69
CA LEU A 22 -8.01 10.79 -15.04
C LEU A 22 -6.61 11.02 -15.62
N VAL A 23 -6.28 12.22 -16.11
CA VAL A 23 -4.93 12.52 -16.61
C VAL A 23 -3.90 12.30 -15.51
N GLY A 24 -2.83 11.58 -15.84
CA GLY A 24 -1.79 11.15 -14.91
C GLY A 24 -2.05 9.78 -14.27
N LYS A 25 -3.28 9.24 -14.35
CA LYS A 25 -3.59 7.91 -13.79
C LYS A 25 -3.00 6.78 -14.64
N ARG A 26 -2.58 5.70 -13.98
CA ARG A 26 -2.13 4.44 -14.58
C ARG A 26 -3.30 3.59 -15.03
N VAL A 27 -3.10 2.90 -16.13
CA VAL A 27 -4.09 2.02 -16.76
C VAL A 27 -3.47 0.71 -17.26
N LYS A 28 -4.31 -0.30 -17.46
CA LYS A 28 -4.01 -1.51 -18.23
C LYS A 28 -5.14 -1.79 -19.23
N ARG A 29 -4.95 -2.73 -20.17
CA ARG A 29 -6.02 -3.17 -21.08
C ARG A 29 -7.26 -3.64 -20.31
N GLY A 30 -8.43 -3.26 -20.79
CA GLY A 30 -9.73 -3.57 -20.21
C GLY A 30 -10.53 -4.60 -21.02
N PRO A 31 -11.75 -4.94 -20.55
CA PRO A 31 -12.53 -6.05 -21.08
C PRO A 31 -13.06 -5.85 -22.50
N THR A 32 -13.21 -4.60 -22.99
CA THR A 32 -13.62 -4.36 -24.40
C THR A 32 -12.45 -4.05 -25.33
N TRP A 33 -11.22 -4.26 -24.86
CA TRP A 33 -10.00 -4.01 -25.63
C TRP A 33 -10.03 -4.76 -26.97
N LYS A 34 -9.73 -4.04 -28.05
CA LYS A 34 -9.69 -4.57 -29.42
C LYS A 34 -8.42 -4.20 -30.19
N TRP A 35 -7.42 -3.68 -29.49
CA TRP A 35 -6.28 -2.99 -30.10
C TRP A 35 -5.02 -3.87 -30.19
N GLY A 36 -5.21 -5.19 -30.34
CA GLY A 36 -4.12 -6.15 -30.46
C GLY A 36 -3.21 -6.14 -29.23
N ASP A 37 -1.90 -6.18 -29.45
CA ASP A 37 -0.89 -6.20 -28.39
C ASP A 37 -0.16 -4.85 -28.22
N GLN A 38 -0.83 -3.73 -28.54
CA GLN A 38 -0.22 -2.40 -28.48
C GLN A 38 0.32 -2.00 -27.11
N ASP A 39 -0.16 -2.61 -26.03
CA ASP A 39 0.29 -2.40 -24.66
C ASP A 39 1.38 -3.41 -24.23
N HIS A 40 1.68 -4.45 -25.04
CA HIS A 40 2.68 -5.50 -24.76
C HIS A 40 2.45 -6.20 -23.40
N GLY A 41 1.19 -6.30 -22.98
CA GLY A 41 0.80 -6.77 -21.65
C GLY A 41 1.21 -5.86 -20.48
N GLY A 42 1.71 -4.66 -20.80
CA GLY A 42 2.21 -3.68 -19.85
C GLY A 42 1.19 -2.61 -19.46
N GLU A 43 1.59 -1.80 -18.50
CA GLU A 43 0.80 -0.69 -17.98
C GLU A 43 1.11 0.60 -18.75
N GLY A 44 0.16 1.54 -18.76
CA GLY A 44 0.31 2.85 -19.36
C GLY A 44 -0.12 3.97 -18.41
N THR A 45 0.11 5.21 -18.83
CA THR A 45 -0.28 6.43 -18.11
C THR A 45 -1.19 7.27 -19.00
N ILE A 46 -2.33 7.71 -18.48
CA ILE A 46 -3.23 8.62 -19.19
C ILE A 46 -2.52 9.97 -19.35
N SER A 47 -2.32 10.37 -20.60
CA SER A 47 -1.62 11.61 -20.97
C SER A 47 -2.56 12.75 -21.35
N ASN A 48 -3.78 12.42 -21.80
CA ASN A 48 -4.80 13.39 -22.17
C ASN A 48 -6.17 12.72 -22.21
N THR A 49 -7.23 13.52 -22.12
CA THR A 49 -8.63 13.07 -22.26
C THR A 49 -9.39 13.99 -23.18
N GLY A 50 -10.32 13.45 -23.95
CA GLY A 50 -11.22 14.21 -24.80
C GLY A 50 -12.44 13.40 -25.18
N GLU A 51 -13.14 13.83 -26.23
CA GLU A 51 -14.32 13.16 -26.77
C GLU A 51 -14.04 12.74 -28.21
N TRP A 52 -14.63 11.63 -28.64
CA TRP A 52 -14.73 11.33 -30.07
C TRP A 52 -15.86 12.20 -30.65
N GLY A 53 -15.61 12.85 -31.81
CA GLY A 53 -16.43 13.95 -32.37
C GLY A 53 -17.93 13.69 -32.60
N GLU A 54 -18.64 14.72 -33.08
CA GLU A 54 -20.12 14.82 -33.20
C GLU A 54 -20.80 13.69 -34.02
N ASP A 55 -20.01 12.89 -34.73
CA ASP A 55 -20.43 11.99 -35.80
C ASP A 55 -20.74 10.54 -35.37
N GLY A 56 -20.94 10.25 -34.07
CA GLY A 56 -21.65 9.01 -33.72
C GLY A 56 -21.20 8.19 -32.51
N THR A 57 -20.94 8.83 -31.37
CA THR A 57 -21.27 8.22 -30.07
C THR A 57 -21.42 9.30 -29.01
N HIS A 58 -22.66 9.75 -28.74
CA HIS A 58 -22.93 10.57 -27.57
C HIS A 58 -22.36 9.87 -26.31
N GLY A 59 -21.40 10.52 -25.64
CA GLY A 59 -20.82 10.08 -24.36
C GLY A 59 -19.63 9.11 -24.40
N THR A 60 -19.00 8.83 -25.55
CA THR A 60 -17.73 8.05 -25.56
C THR A 60 -16.51 8.94 -25.42
N HIS A 61 -15.72 8.70 -24.37
CA HIS A 61 -14.49 9.41 -24.08
C HIS A 61 -13.30 8.82 -24.86
N LYS A 62 -12.44 9.72 -25.33
CA LYS A 62 -11.13 9.46 -25.91
C LYS A 62 -10.08 9.60 -24.81
N ILE A 63 -9.48 8.49 -24.39
CA ILE A 63 -8.43 8.47 -23.36
C ILE A 63 -7.08 8.21 -24.03
N GLU A 64 -6.20 9.20 -24.07
CA GLU A 64 -4.85 9.06 -24.61
C GLU A 64 -3.92 8.46 -23.56
N VAL A 65 -3.24 7.37 -23.89
CA VAL A 65 -2.34 6.64 -22.99
C VAL A 65 -0.96 6.59 -23.60
N THR A 66 0.05 6.87 -22.78
CA THR A 66 1.46 6.58 -23.06
C THR A 66 1.82 5.29 -22.34
N TRP A 67 2.13 4.23 -23.08
CA TRP A 67 2.54 2.94 -22.54
C TRP A 67 3.97 2.97 -22.04
N ALA A 68 4.31 2.07 -21.12
CA ALA A 68 5.65 1.98 -20.54
C ALA A 68 6.78 1.82 -21.59
N HIS A 69 6.50 1.19 -22.73
CA HIS A 69 7.44 1.02 -23.84
C HIS A 69 7.46 2.21 -24.81
N GLY A 70 6.83 3.34 -24.46
CA GLY A 70 6.90 4.61 -25.18
C GLY A 70 5.84 4.83 -26.26
N ASN A 71 5.07 3.79 -26.62
CA ASN A 71 3.98 3.94 -27.58
C ASN A 71 2.85 4.81 -27.00
N LYS A 72 2.28 5.71 -27.81
CA LYS A 72 1.17 6.57 -27.41
C LYS A 72 -0.02 6.35 -28.34
N ASN A 73 -1.20 6.08 -27.78
CA ASN A 73 -2.42 5.96 -28.56
C ASN A 73 -3.67 6.31 -27.74
N ALA A 74 -4.83 6.39 -28.39
CA ALA A 74 -6.10 6.74 -27.76
C ALA A 74 -7.09 5.58 -27.75
N TYR A 75 -7.82 5.46 -26.64
CA TYR A 75 -8.70 4.34 -26.33
C TYR A 75 -10.10 4.82 -25.94
N ARG A 76 -11.08 3.91 -26.01
CA ARG A 76 -12.50 4.23 -25.77
C ARG A 76 -12.90 3.90 -24.34
N MET A 77 -13.59 4.85 -23.70
CA MET A 77 -14.22 4.65 -22.39
C MET A 77 -15.64 5.24 -22.39
N GLY A 78 -16.61 4.47 -21.90
CA GLY A 78 -18.00 4.91 -21.77
C GLY A 78 -18.83 4.82 -23.05
N GLY A 79 -19.77 5.77 -23.18
CA GLY A 79 -20.76 5.83 -24.25
C GLY A 79 -21.87 4.79 -24.13
N SER A 80 -22.84 4.88 -25.05
CA SER A 80 -24.02 3.98 -25.11
C SER A 80 -23.68 2.49 -25.23
N ARG A 81 -22.48 2.16 -25.71
CA ARG A 81 -21.97 0.79 -25.84
C ARG A 81 -21.10 0.35 -24.66
N ASN A 82 -20.97 1.18 -23.62
CA ASN A 82 -20.20 0.91 -22.40
C ASN A 82 -18.78 0.39 -22.71
N TYR A 83 -18.05 1.11 -23.57
CA TYR A 83 -16.68 0.75 -23.89
C TYR A 83 -15.80 0.84 -22.64
N ARG A 84 -14.98 -0.19 -22.44
CA ARG A 84 -14.02 -0.35 -21.34
C ARG A 84 -12.73 -0.89 -21.93
N ASP A 85 -12.13 -0.13 -22.84
CA ASP A 85 -10.85 -0.51 -23.43
C ASP A 85 -9.73 -0.42 -22.39
N LEU A 86 -9.88 0.39 -21.34
CA LEU A 86 -8.90 0.55 -20.26
C LEU A 86 -9.51 0.22 -18.90
N VAL A 87 -8.68 -0.28 -18.00
CA VAL A 87 -8.96 -0.35 -16.56
C VAL A 87 -7.96 0.57 -15.88
N ILE A 88 -8.45 1.51 -15.09
CA ILE A 88 -7.61 2.37 -14.24
C ILE A 88 -7.09 1.49 -13.10
N ILE A 89 -5.76 1.43 -12.95
CA ILE A 89 -5.08 0.65 -11.91
C ILE A 89 -4.46 1.54 -10.83
N ASP A 90 -4.43 2.85 -11.07
CA ASP A 90 -4.28 3.83 -10.00
C ASP A 90 -5.51 3.91 -9.10
N ASP A 91 -6.66 3.38 -9.56
CA ASP A 91 -7.92 3.30 -8.82
C ASP A 91 -7.96 2.12 -7.84
N ILE A 92 -6.87 1.97 -7.09
CA ILE A 92 -7.05 1.70 -5.66
C ILE A 92 -7.04 3.08 -5.02
N GLY A 93 -8.00 3.89 -5.44
CA GLY A 93 -8.24 5.21 -4.92
C GLY A 93 -8.83 5.02 -3.55
N LEU A 94 -8.14 5.57 -2.56
CA LEU A 94 -8.77 5.91 -1.30
C LEU A 94 -10.14 6.49 -1.60
N ASP A 95 -11.20 5.95 -1.00
CA ASP A 95 -12.48 6.65 -1.04
C ASP A 95 -12.28 8.08 -0.46
N ASP A 96 -13.19 9.01 -0.78
CA ASP A 96 -13.10 10.39 -0.30
C ASP A 96 -12.95 10.47 1.23
N GLU A 97 -13.45 9.45 1.94
CA GLU A 97 -13.32 9.31 3.39
C GLU A 97 -11.89 8.96 3.81
N MET A 98 -11.22 8.07 3.10
CA MET A 98 -9.84 7.67 3.35
C MET A 98 -8.83 8.71 2.85
N GLU A 99 -9.15 9.49 1.82
CA GLU A 99 -8.39 10.71 1.49
C GLU A 99 -8.51 11.77 2.60
N LYS A 100 -9.71 11.98 3.14
CA LYS A 100 -9.92 12.88 4.29
C LYS A 100 -9.22 12.36 5.54
N MET A 101 -9.28 11.05 5.79
CA MET A 101 -8.56 10.40 6.89
C MET A 101 -7.06 10.59 6.73
N LEU A 102 -6.52 10.39 5.52
CA LEU A 102 -5.10 10.58 5.24
C LEU A 102 -4.69 12.05 5.42
N ALA A 103 -5.47 12.99 4.87
CA ALA A 103 -5.22 14.43 5.04
C ALA A 103 -5.27 14.86 6.51
N SER A 104 -6.21 14.31 7.28
CA SER A 104 -6.32 14.52 8.72
C SER A 104 -5.14 13.90 9.48
N ALA A 105 -4.79 12.65 9.19
CA ALA A 105 -3.69 11.94 9.84
C ALA A 105 -2.32 12.56 9.57
N LEU A 106 -2.16 13.18 8.40
CA LEU A 106 -0.93 13.86 7.97
C LEU A 106 -0.93 15.37 8.28
N SER A 107 -1.99 15.91 8.90
CA SER A 107 -2.06 17.31 9.32
C SER A 107 -1.05 17.65 10.43
N GLU A 108 -0.77 18.94 10.61
CA GLU A 108 0.18 19.42 11.63
C GLU A 108 -0.27 18.98 13.04
N GLY A 109 0.56 18.17 13.71
CA GLY A 109 0.27 17.61 15.04
C GLY A 109 0.45 16.09 15.11
N GLY A 110 0.24 15.36 14.01
CA GLY A 110 0.70 13.98 13.82
C GLY A 110 0.23 12.93 14.83
N GLU A 111 -0.79 13.17 15.65
CA GLU A 111 -1.28 12.17 16.63
C GLU A 111 -1.96 10.97 15.93
N GLU A 112 -2.67 11.25 14.83
CA GLU A 112 -3.48 10.28 14.11
C GLU A 112 -2.68 9.46 13.09
N VAL A 113 -1.44 9.86 12.79
CA VAL A 113 -0.54 9.18 11.85
C VAL A 113 -0.29 7.72 12.21
N GLN A 114 -0.35 7.40 13.51
CA GLN A 114 -0.17 6.04 14.02
C GLN A 114 -1.30 5.09 13.59
N LYS A 115 -2.49 5.63 13.27
CA LYS A 115 -3.63 4.82 12.78
C LYS A 115 -3.39 4.22 11.39
N LEU A 116 -2.38 4.72 10.67
CA LEU A 116 -2.00 4.19 9.36
C LEU A 116 -1.13 2.93 9.46
N VAL A 117 -0.62 2.59 10.65
CA VAL A 117 0.07 1.31 10.86
C VAL A 117 -0.90 0.15 10.62
N GLY A 118 -0.47 -0.80 9.80
CA GLY A 118 -1.28 -1.93 9.34
C GLY A 118 -1.99 -1.71 8.01
N TYR A 119 -1.92 -0.51 7.42
CA TYR A 119 -2.43 -0.30 6.07
C TYR A 119 -1.56 -0.97 5.02
N LYS A 120 -2.22 -1.57 4.03
CA LYS A 120 -1.63 -1.98 2.77
C LYS A 120 -1.32 -0.75 1.92
N VAL A 121 -0.20 -0.81 1.22
CA VAL A 121 0.30 0.27 0.38
C VAL A 121 0.88 -0.25 -0.93
N LYS A 122 0.92 0.62 -1.94
CA LYS A 122 1.73 0.47 -3.16
C LYS A 122 2.61 1.69 -3.37
N ARG A 123 3.60 1.59 -4.28
CA ARG A 123 4.36 2.77 -4.72
C ARG A 123 3.43 3.88 -5.20
N GLY A 124 3.73 5.10 -4.79
CA GLY A 124 2.97 6.30 -5.11
C GLY A 124 3.65 7.23 -6.12
N PRO A 125 2.99 8.32 -6.50
CA PRO A 125 3.40 9.16 -7.63
C PRO A 125 4.72 9.93 -7.42
N THR A 126 5.18 10.13 -6.18
CA THR A 126 6.50 10.76 -5.93
C THR A 126 7.61 9.75 -5.62
N TRP A 127 7.34 8.46 -5.78
CA TRP A 127 8.32 7.39 -5.59
C TRP A 127 9.57 7.62 -6.43
N ALA A 128 10.75 7.52 -5.79
CA ALA A 128 12.04 7.78 -6.43
C ALA A 128 13.14 6.78 -6.05
N THR A 129 12.83 5.69 -5.35
CA THR A 129 13.83 4.79 -4.74
C THR A 129 14.13 3.52 -5.55
N GLY A 130 13.60 3.41 -6.78
CA GLY A 130 13.87 2.26 -7.67
C GLY A 130 12.80 1.18 -7.59
N ASP A 131 13.21 -0.10 -7.55
CA ASP A 131 12.31 -1.28 -7.61
C ASP A 131 12.26 -2.08 -6.28
N GLU A 132 12.47 -1.39 -5.15
CA GLU A 132 12.48 -1.99 -3.79
C GLU A 132 11.16 -2.69 -3.41
N ASP A 133 10.04 -2.29 -4.00
CA ASP A 133 8.71 -2.88 -3.78
C ASP A 133 8.42 -4.09 -4.67
N GLY A 134 9.32 -4.42 -5.62
CA GLY A 134 9.08 -5.46 -6.62
C GLY A 134 7.83 -5.23 -7.47
N ARG A 135 7.33 -3.99 -7.54
CA ARG A 135 6.04 -3.61 -8.15
C ARG A 135 4.82 -4.26 -7.48
N GLY A 136 4.97 -4.67 -6.22
CA GLY A 136 3.92 -5.30 -5.41
C GLY A 136 3.36 -4.39 -4.33
N GLU A 137 2.58 -4.99 -3.43
CA GLU A 137 2.03 -4.32 -2.26
C GLU A 137 2.94 -4.49 -1.04
N GLY A 138 2.83 -3.56 -0.10
CA GLY A 138 3.50 -3.61 1.20
C GLY A 138 2.54 -3.29 2.33
N THR A 139 3.03 -3.30 3.55
CA THR A 139 2.28 -2.94 4.76
C THR A 139 3.05 -1.91 5.55
N ILE A 140 2.39 -0.83 5.94
CA ILE A 140 2.95 0.14 6.88
C ILE A 140 3.13 -0.55 8.23
N THR A 141 4.37 -0.65 8.69
CA THR A 141 4.69 -1.28 9.97
C THR A 141 4.91 -0.24 11.06
N ALA A 142 5.46 0.93 10.74
CA ALA A 142 5.72 1.96 11.75
C ALA A 142 5.68 3.37 11.16
N VAL A 143 5.51 4.36 12.04
CA VAL A 143 5.75 5.78 11.71
C VAL A 143 7.02 6.25 12.42
N GLN A 144 7.94 6.87 11.67
CA GLN A 144 9.17 7.39 12.24
C GLN A 144 8.93 8.72 12.97
N LYS A 145 9.04 8.67 14.30
CA LYS A 145 8.82 9.84 15.17
C LYS A 145 9.82 10.99 14.96
N ARG A 146 11.02 10.69 14.45
CA ARG A 146 12.13 11.66 14.33
C ARG A 146 11.82 12.80 13.35
N TRP A 147 10.93 12.61 12.38
CA TRP A 147 10.78 13.53 11.24
C TRP A 147 9.37 14.12 11.09
N LEU A 148 8.47 13.89 12.05
CA LEU A 148 7.06 14.31 12.03
C LEU A 148 6.87 15.83 11.76
N SER A 149 7.86 16.67 12.08
CA SER A 149 7.82 18.13 11.86
C SER A 149 8.24 18.58 10.46
N SER A 150 8.82 17.71 9.62
CA SER A 150 9.33 18.09 8.30
C SER A 150 8.82 17.20 7.17
N ASN A 151 8.78 15.87 7.35
CA ASN A 151 8.21 14.88 6.41
C ASN A 151 7.74 13.64 7.20
N HIS A 152 6.46 13.27 7.13
CA HIS A 152 6.03 12.00 7.74
C HIS A 152 6.66 10.85 6.96
N THR A 153 7.41 10.02 7.68
CA THR A 153 8.16 8.90 7.12
C THR A 153 7.63 7.61 7.73
N PHE A 154 7.34 6.64 6.88
CA PHE A 154 6.70 5.38 7.23
C PHE A 154 7.64 4.23 6.90
N ASN A 155 7.76 3.29 7.83
CA ASN A 155 8.39 2.01 7.54
C ASN A 155 7.37 1.11 6.87
N VAL A 156 7.77 0.48 5.77
CA VAL A 156 6.95 -0.44 4.99
C VAL A 156 7.70 -1.75 4.82
N THR A 157 7.01 -2.85 5.11
CA THR A 157 7.44 -4.19 4.73
C THR A 157 6.72 -4.58 3.44
N TRP A 158 7.45 -4.82 2.36
CA TRP A 158 6.88 -5.29 1.10
C TRP A 158 6.54 -6.79 1.18
N ASP A 159 5.49 -7.23 0.49
CA ASP A 159 5.05 -8.63 0.50
C ASP A 159 6.10 -9.58 -0.09
N ILE A 160 6.89 -9.08 -1.05
CA ILE A 160 8.06 -9.77 -1.61
C ILE A 160 9.23 -9.89 -0.62
N GLY A 161 9.12 -9.24 0.54
CA GLY A 161 10.20 -9.06 1.51
C GLY A 161 10.94 -7.74 1.31
N GLY A 162 11.62 -7.29 2.37
CA GLY A 162 12.35 -6.03 2.38
C GLY A 162 11.59 -4.96 3.17
N ASP A 163 12.36 -4.27 4.01
CA ASP A 163 11.85 -3.26 4.93
C ASP A 163 12.55 -1.93 4.66
N PHE A 164 11.77 -0.93 4.30
CA PHE A 164 12.28 0.35 3.84
C PHE A 164 11.42 1.50 4.37
N SER A 165 11.90 2.72 4.19
CA SER A 165 11.25 3.92 4.70
C SER A 165 10.88 4.88 3.57
N TYR A 166 9.63 5.36 3.58
CA TYR A 166 9.06 6.16 2.52
C TYR A 166 8.33 7.39 3.06
N ARG A 167 8.29 8.48 2.28
CA ARG A 167 7.67 9.73 2.71
C ARG A 167 6.24 9.82 2.21
N MET A 168 5.36 10.33 3.07
CA MET A 168 3.97 10.59 2.72
C MET A 168 3.47 11.80 3.50
N GLY A 169 3.02 12.85 2.81
CA GLY A 169 2.65 14.15 3.39
C GLY A 169 3.81 15.12 3.61
N GLY A 170 3.70 15.94 4.66
CA GLY A 170 4.63 17.04 4.97
C GLY A 170 4.47 18.26 4.07
N LYS A 171 5.29 19.30 4.29
CA LYS A 171 5.21 20.59 3.57
C LYS A 171 5.37 20.47 2.05
N ARG A 172 6.10 19.45 1.61
CA ARG A 172 6.34 19.15 0.19
C ARG A 172 5.31 18.20 -0.41
N ASN A 173 4.32 17.76 0.38
CA ASN A 173 3.27 16.84 -0.02
C ASN A 173 3.82 15.60 -0.75
N PHE A 174 4.82 14.94 -0.14
CA PHE A 174 5.37 13.71 -0.70
C PHE A 174 4.27 12.65 -0.75
N ARG A 175 4.26 11.85 -1.82
CA ARG A 175 3.34 10.73 -2.04
C ARG A 175 4.15 9.55 -2.54
N ASP A 176 5.15 9.12 -1.77
CA ASP A 176 5.94 7.94 -2.11
C ASP A 176 5.08 6.68 -1.93
N LEU A 177 4.06 6.71 -1.07
CA LEU A 177 3.12 5.60 -0.85
C LEU A 177 1.70 6.00 -1.23
N LEU A 178 0.95 5.04 -1.79
CA LEU A 178 -0.51 5.09 -1.91
C LEU A 178 -1.10 4.05 -0.98
N LEU A 179 -2.00 4.48 -0.11
CA LEU A 179 -2.78 3.58 0.75
C LEU A 179 -3.79 2.78 -0.10
N ILE A 180 -4.00 1.53 0.28
CA ILE A 180 -4.94 0.61 -0.37
C ILE A 180 -6.10 0.31 0.58
N HIS A 181 -5.81 -0.27 1.74
CA HIS A 181 -6.80 -0.58 2.78
C HIS A 181 -6.09 -0.97 4.08
N PRO A 182 -6.69 -0.78 5.27
CA PRO A 182 -6.22 -1.47 6.48
C PRO A 182 -6.24 -2.99 6.27
N LEU A 183 -5.22 -3.68 6.78
CA LEU A 183 -5.24 -5.13 6.88
C LEU A 183 -6.49 -5.56 7.66
N GLU A 184 -7.36 -6.33 7.02
CA GLU A 184 -8.45 -7.00 7.72
C GLU A 184 -7.88 -8.09 8.63
N VAL A 185 -7.60 -7.73 9.89
CA VAL A 185 -7.27 -8.71 10.91
C VAL A 185 -8.56 -9.45 11.25
N LYS A 186 -8.66 -10.72 10.83
CA LYS A 186 -9.81 -11.56 11.20
C LYS A 186 -9.87 -11.63 12.73
N LYS A 187 -11.07 -11.62 13.33
CA LYS A 187 -11.27 -11.70 14.81
C LYS A 187 -10.46 -12.82 15.49
N ALA A 188 -10.23 -13.93 14.79
CA ALA A 188 -9.39 -15.03 15.27
C ALA A 188 -7.90 -14.65 15.38
N ASP A 189 -7.38 -13.90 14.41
CA ASP A 189 -6.01 -13.40 14.40
C ASP A 189 -5.82 -12.28 15.43
N GLU A 190 -6.85 -11.45 15.66
CA GLU A 190 -6.84 -10.43 16.72
C GLU A 190 -6.79 -11.08 18.11
N LYS A 191 -7.65 -12.06 18.39
CA LYS A 191 -7.64 -12.80 19.66
C LYS A 191 -6.31 -13.53 19.87
N LYS A 192 -5.72 -14.07 18.80
CA LYS A 192 -4.39 -14.69 18.83
C LYS A 192 -3.29 -13.66 19.12
N ALA A 193 -3.35 -12.47 18.51
CA ALA A 193 -2.41 -11.38 18.78
C ALA A 193 -2.52 -10.87 20.22
N GLN A 194 -3.73 -10.66 20.74
CA GLN A 194 -3.99 -10.28 22.13
C GLN A 194 -3.47 -11.33 23.12
N HIS A 195 -3.69 -12.61 22.84
CA HIS A 195 -3.18 -13.71 23.66
C HIS A 195 -1.65 -13.75 23.68
N LEU A 196 -0.99 -13.58 22.52
CA LEU A 196 0.47 -13.50 22.43
C LEU A 196 1.02 -12.27 23.17
N ALA A 197 0.38 -11.11 23.04
CA ALA A 197 0.77 -9.90 23.76
C ALA A 197 0.67 -10.07 25.28
N ALA A 198 -0.37 -10.77 25.76
CA ALA A 198 -0.55 -11.08 27.19
C ALA A 198 0.55 -12.02 27.72
N ILE A 199 0.97 -13.02 26.94
CA ILE A 199 2.10 -13.89 27.31
C ILE A 199 3.39 -13.06 27.41
N VAL A 200 3.65 -12.19 26.43
CA VAL A 200 4.87 -11.36 26.40
C VAL A 200 4.91 -10.36 27.57
N SER A 201 3.77 -9.78 27.94
CA SER A 201 3.68 -8.78 29.02
C SER A 201 3.82 -9.37 30.42
N LYS A 202 3.30 -10.58 30.66
CA LYS A 202 3.46 -11.29 31.94
C LYS A 202 4.89 -11.78 32.16
N GLY A 203 5.59 -12.14 31.08
CA GLY A 203 6.94 -12.68 31.16
C GLY A 203 7.02 -14.02 31.89
N GLY A 204 8.23 -14.39 32.34
CA GLY A 204 8.45 -15.61 33.13
C GLY A 204 8.27 -16.92 32.34
N ASP A 205 7.80 -17.97 33.00
CA ASP A 205 7.70 -19.32 32.42
C ASP A 205 6.71 -19.41 31.25
N GLU A 206 5.71 -18.51 31.17
CA GLU A 206 4.77 -18.47 30.04
C GLU A 206 5.49 -18.17 28.71
N LEU A 207 6.64 -17.46 28.73
CA LEU A 207 7.42 -17.18 27.51
C LEU A 207 7.95 -18.46 26.87
N LYS A 208 8.20 -19.52 27.64
CA LYS A 208 8.70 -20.80 27.11
C LYS A 208 7.73 -21.43 26.11
N THR A 209 6.43 -21.10 26.18
CA THR A 209 5.41 -21.54 25.22
C THR A 209 5.60 -20.95 23.81
N LEU A 210 6.42 -19.90 23.69
CA LEU A 210 6.73 -19.25 22.42
C LEU A 210 7.92 -19.89 21.70
N VAL A 211 8.68 -20.77 22.36
CA VAL A 211 9.77 -21.53 21.71
C VAL A 211 9.19 -22.36 20.56
N GLY A 212 9.86 -22.33 19.41
CA GLY A 212 9.42 -22.96 18.17
C GLY A 212 8.42 -22.14 17.36
N LYS A 213 7.87 -21.03 17.88
CA LYS A 213 7.01 -20.13 17.09
C LYS A 213 7.85 -19.35 16.08
N LYS A 214 7.26 -19.13 14.90
CA LYS A 214 7.83 -18.26 13.88
C LYS A 214 7.61 -16.80 14.24
N VAL A 215 8.63 -15.99 14.04
CA VAL A 215 8.64 -14.55 14.26
C VAL A 215 9.24 -13.84 13.06
N LYS A 216 8.92 -12.55 12.93
CA LYS A 216 9.59 -11.61 12.04
C LYS A 216 9.81 -10.32 12.81
N LYS A 217 10.64 -9.41 12.30
CA LYS A 217 10.84 -8.13 12.97
C LYS A 217 9.52 -7.37 13.12
N GLY A 218 9.37 -6.76 14.28
CA GLY A 218 8.26 -5.89 14.60
C GLY A 218 8.56 -4.43 14.25
N PRO A 219 7.55 -3.56 14.25
CA PRO A 219 7.66 -2.12 14.01
C PRO A 219 8.75 -1.39 14.82
N SER A 220 9.02 -1.87 16.03
CA SER A 220 9.96 -1.27 16.99
C SER A 220 11.33 -1.96 17.01
N TRP A 221 11.67 -2.73 15.97
CA TRP A 221 12.96 -3.41 15.87
C TRP A 221 14.12 -2.41 15.75
N ILE A 222 15.18 -2.63 16.51
CA ILE A 222 16.36 -1.73 16.58
C ILE A 222 17.70 -2.44 16.35
N TRP A 223 17.70 -3.76 16.09
CA TRP A 223 18.90 -4.59 16.10
C TRP A 223 19.54 -4.78 14.70
N GLY A 224 19.39 -3.81 13.81
CA GLY A 224 19.94 -3.86 12.44
C GLY A 224 19.35 -5.00 11.58
N ASP A 225 20.02 -5.31 10.47
CA ASP A 225 19.58 -6.29 9.46
C ASP A 225 19.96 -7.74 9.82
N GLN A 226 19.76 -8.11 11.09
CA GLN A 226 19.96 -9.48 11.54
C GLN A 226 18.88 -10.43 11.00
N ASP A 227 17.76 -9.90 10.48
CA ASP A 227 16.66 -10.69 9.94
C ASP A 227 16.74 -10.83 8.42
N LYS A 228 16.83 -12.08 7.94
CA LYS A 228 16.70 -12.41 6.51
C LYS A 228 15.37 -13.07 6.18
N GLY A 229 14.29 -12.53 6.77
CA GLY A 229 12.92 -13.02 6.58
C GLY A 229 12.28 -13.49 7.89
N HIS A 230 11.91 -14.78 7.96
CA HIS A 230 11.29 -15.35 9.14
C HIS A 230 12.33 -16.05 10.03
N GLY A 231 12.19 -15.92 11.33
CA GLY A 231 12.98 -16.63 12.33
C GLY A 231 12.13 -17.52 13.22
N THR A 232 12.78 -18.38 13.99
CA THR A 232 12.16 -19.26 14.99
C THR A 232 12.73 -18.94 16.36
N ILE A 233 11.86 -18.71 17.35
CA ILE A 233 12.31 -18.53 18.74
C ILE A 233 12.94 -19.84 19.22
N ILE A 234 14.20 -19.80 19.65
CA ILE A 234 14.93 -20.95 20.19
C ILE A 234 15.21 -20.85 21.69
N SER A 235 15.15 -19.64 22.28
CA SER A 235 15.22 -19.45 23.74
C SER A 235 14.52 -18.17 24.16
N THR A 236 13.98 -18.16 25.38
CA THR A 236 13.29 -17.02 26.00
C THR A 236 13.99 -16.56 27.29
N ASP A 237 15.16 -17.12 27.60
CA ASP A 237 15.80 -16.99 28.92
C ASP A 237 16.74 -15.78 29.01
N LYS A 238 16.89 -15.00 27.93
CA LYS A 238 17.80 -13.87 27.88
C LYS A 238 17.14 -12.64 28.49
N LYS A 239 17.67 -12.13 29.60
CA LYS A 239 17.29 -10.84 30.19
C LYS A 239 18.35 -9.78 29.85
N TRP A 240 17.92 -8.59 29.42
CA TRP A 240 18.82 -7.44 29.27
C TRP A 240 19.14 -6.83 30.64
N GLY A 241 20.42 -6.51 30.88
CA GLY A 241 20.89 -5.93 32.14
C GLY A 241 20.40 -4.50 32.34
N GLY A 242 19.39 -4.32 33.20
CA GLY A 242 18.84 -3.04 33.62
C GLY A 242 17.48 -3.22 34.30
N SER A 243 17.16 -2.37 35.28
CA SER A 243 16.06 -2.50 36.25
C SER A 243 14.63 -2.60 35.69
N ASN A 244 14.43 -2.48 34.36
CA ASN A 244 13.12 -2.56 33.70
C ASN A 244 12.98 -3.76 32.72
N GLY A 245 13.86 -4.76 32.83
CA GLY A 245 13.91 -6.05 32.11
C GLY A 245 12.86 -6.32 31.03
N ALA A 246 13.11 -5.86 29.80
CA ALA A 246 12.38 -6.34 28.63
C ALA A 246 12.69 -7.82 28.37
N SER A 247 11.65 -8.62 28.12
CA SER A 247 11.78 -10.03 27.71
C SER A 247 12.46 -10.09 26.34
N MET A 248 13.63 -10.73 26.24
CA MET A 248 14.30 -10.97 24.96
C MET A 248 14.10 -12.42 24.50
N PHE A 249 14.01 -12.58 23.18
CA PHE A 249 13.98 -13.87 22.53
C PHE A 249 15.29 -14.08 21.79
N VAL A 250 15.85 -15.28 21.88
CA VAL A 250 16.89 -15.75 20.97
C VAL A 250 16.18 -16.37 19.78
N VAL A 251 16.48 -15.89 18.57
CA VAL A 251 15.78 -16.25 17.35
C VAL A 251 16.79 -16.83 16.38
N ARG A 252 16.53 -18.03 15.85
CA ARG A 252 17.27 -18.59 14.72
C ARG A 252 16.61 -18.17 13.42
N TRP A 253 17.33 -17.46 12.56
CA TRP A 253 16.85 -17.01 11.28
C TRP A 253 16.90 -18.11 10.22
N ILE A 254 16.18 -17.93 9.12
CA ILE A 254 16.10 -18.90 8.02
C ILE A 254 17.45 -19.18 7.36
N ASP A 255 18.37 -18.23 7.41
CA ASP A 255 19.74 -18.37 6.90
C ASP A 255 20.69 -19.09 7.89
N GLY A 256 20.17 -19.50 9.05
CA GLY A 256 20.89 -20.22 10.09
C GLY A 256 21.57 -19.31 11.13
N SER A 257 21.54 -17.98 10.96
CA SER A 257 22.08 -17.04 11.94
C SER A 257 21.22 -16.99 13.22
N THR A 258 21.78 -16.49 14.32
CA THR A 258 21.13 -16.41 15.65
C THR A 258 21.42 -15.10 16.34
#